data_AF-A0A6B2LQ84-F1
#
_entry.id   AF-A0A6B2LQ84-F1
#
_cell.length_a   1.000
_cell.length_b   1.000
_cell.length_c   1.000
_cell.angle_alpha   90.00
_cell.angle_beta   90.00
_cell.angle_gamma   90.00
#
_symmetry.space_group_name_H-M   'P 1'
#
loop_
_entity.id
_entity.type
_entity.pdbx_description
1 polymer ?
#
loop_
_entity_poly.entity_id
_entity_poly.type
_entity_poly.pdbx_seq_one_letter_code
_entity_poly.pdbx_strand_id
1 'polypeptide(L)'
;MMKTGYLTKEGGRYKSWKKRFMAIEGDDLNYYKKDNKKEKMGSIPIQSITEIEPTYYKSKKHCFLVATEPRTFYIVAPNEEEMNSWVTVLRKVAGLKQNPSPKEVLFLPLLYHYIVPIIIQIHLKTFLNHFPNISLLFFLC
;
A
#
# COMPACT_ATOMS: atom_id res chain seq x y z
N MET A 1 -5.09 -3.09 20.11
CA MET A 1 -5.57 -1.69 20.18
C MET A 1 -6.22 -1.36 18.85
N MET A 2 -7.44 -0.82 18.85
CA MET A 2 -8.16 -0.43 17.64
C MET A 2 -7.87 1.05 17.34
N LYS A 3 -7.47 1.38 16.10
CA LYS A 3 -7.03 2.75 15.73
C LYS A 3 -8.21 3.70 15.61
N THR A 4 -8.05 4.93 16.09
CA THR A 4 -9.06 6.00 16.03
C THR A 4 -8.42 7.34 15.68
N GLY A 5 -9.16 8.26 15.08
CA GLY A 5 -8.65 9.59 14.77
C GLY A 5 -9.50 10.38 13.77
N TYR A 6 -9.25 11.68 13.67
CA TYR A 6 -9.92 12.52 12.69
C TYR A 6 -9.31 12.38 11.30
N LEU A 7 -10.17 12.09 10.33
CA LEU A 7 -9.83 12.00 8.91
C LEU A 7 -10.82 12.80 8.07
N THR A 8 -10.44 13.20 6.86
CA THR A 8 -11.33 13.89 5.93
C THR A 8 -11.73 12.95 4.82
N LYS A 9 -13.03 12.66 4.68
CA LYS A 9 -13.53 11.74 3.65
C LYS A 9 -14.41 12.42 2.62
N GLU A 10 -14.47 11.86 1.42
CA GLU A 10 -15.43 12.28 0.41
C GLU A 10 -16.85 11.79 0.75
N GLY A 11 -17.86 12.65 0.56
CA GLY A 11 -19.27 12.31 0.72
C GLY A 11 -19.76 11.30 -0.33
N GLY A 12 -20.85 10.58 -0.02
CA GLY A 12 -21.42 9.57 -0.91
C GLY A 12 -22.21 10.21 -2.06
N ARG A 13 -23.39 10.72 -1.73
CA ARG A 13 -24.31 11.42 -2.65
C ARG A 13 -23.72 12.73 -3.17
N TYR A 14 -23.29 13.59 -2.25
CA TYR A 14 -22.62 14.84 -2.58
C TYR A 14 -21.14 14.71 -2.30
N LYS A 15 -20.31 14.82 -3.35
CA LYS A 15 -18.84 14.62 -3.35
C LYS A 15 -18.05 15.71 -2.64
N SER A 16 -18.61 16.24 -1.56
CA SER A 16 -17.98 17.21 -0.66
C SER A 16 -17.07 16.50 0.36
N TRP A 17 -15.98 17.15 0.74
CA TRP A 17 -15.04 16.66 1.74
C TRP A 17 -15.53 16.98 3.14
N LYS A 18 -15.55 15.99 4.04
CA LYS A 18 -16.06 16.13 5.41
C LYS A 18 -15.09 15.54 6.42
N LYS A 19 -14.70 16.33 7.42
CA LYS A 19 -13.96 15.84 8.60
C LYS A 19 -14.88 14.93 9.43
N ARG A 20 -14.40 13.73 9.76
CA ARG A 20 -15.11 12.72 10.55
C ARG A 20 -14.14 12.07 11.53
N PHE A 21 -14.65 11.74 12.70
CA PHE A 21 -13.90 10.91 13.64
C PHE A 21 -14.08 9.45 13.23
N MET A 22 -13.00 8.79 12.83
CA MET A 22 -13.00 7.39 12.42
C MET A 22 -12.53 6.52 13.58
N ALA A 23 -13.13 5.34 13.72
CA ALA A 23 -12.78 4.36 14.73
C ALA A 23 -12.97 2.96 14.17
N ILE A 24 -11.93 2.12 14.30
CA ILE A 24 -12.06 0.68 14.12
C ILE A 24 -12.70 0.14 15.40
N GLU A 25 -13.83 -0.55 15.29
CA GLU A 25 -14.58 -1.08 16.43
C GLU A 25 -15.20 -2.42 16.04
N GLY A 26 -14.71 -3.50 16.65
CA GLY A 26 -15.08 -4.86 16.23
C GLY A 26 -14.67 -5.11 14.78
N ASP A 27 -15.63 -5.52 13.96
CA ASP A 27 -15.45 -5.82 12.53
C ASP A 27 -15.85 -4.65 11.61
N ASP A 28 -15.96 -3.44 12.16
CA ASP A 28 -16.40 -2.24 11.44
C ASP A 28 -15.38 -1.10 11.52
N LEU A 29 -15.21 -0.38 10.40
CA LEU A 29 -14.66 0.97 10.39
C LEU A 29 -15.80 1.98 10.47
N ASN A 30 -16.09 2.43 11.68
CA ASN A 30 -17.12 3.42 11.97
C ASN A 30 -16.62 4.84 11.74
N TYR A 31 -17.52 5.74 11.31
CA TYR A 31 -17.21 7.16 11.26
C TYR A 31 -18.33 8.03 11.80
N TYR A 32 -17.95 8.99 12.64
CA TYR A 32 -18.83 9.83 13.43
C TYR A 32 -18.63 11.30 13.07
N LYS A 33 -19.62 12.12 13.40
CA LYS A 33 -19.51 13.58 13.23
C LYS A 33 -18.41 14.17 14.12
N LYS A 34 -18.25 13.64 15.34
CA LYS A 34 -17.27 14.06 16.37
C LYS A 34 -16.78 12.84 17.16
N ASP A 35 -15.69 13.02 17.92
CA ASP A 35 -15.04 12.04 18.80
C ASP A 35 -15.88 11.55 19.98
N ASN A 36 -16.90 12.29 20.40
CA ASN A 36 -17.84 11.83 21.43
C ASN A 36 -18.73 10.65 20.99
N LYS A 37 -18.61 10.21 19.72
CA LYS A 37 -19.33 9.07 19.12
C LYS A 37 -20.86 9.12 19.23
N LYS A 38 -21.47 10.28 19.51
CA LYS A 38 -22.94 10.43 19.66
C LYS A 38 -23.70 10.37 18.33
N GLU A 39 -23.08 10.82 17.24
CA GLU A 39 -23.70 10.88 15.92
C GLU A 39 -22.91 10.01 14.93
N LYS A 40 -23.32 8.73 14.77
CA LYS A 40 -22.75 7.81 13.77
C LYS A 40 -23.22 8.20 12.39
N MET A 41 -22.27 8.45 11.49
CA MET A 41 -22.55 8.90 10.11
C MET A 41 -22.51 7.76 9.10
N GLY A 42 -21.95 6.61 9.48
CA GLY A 42 -21.96 5.37 8.71
C GLY A 42 -20.94 4.36 9.23
N SER A 43 -20.92 3.20 8.58
CA SER A 43 -19.98 2.11 8.82
C SER A 43 -19.42 1.59 7.49
N ILE A 44 -18.23 1.01 7.55
CA ILE A 44 -17.67 0.18 6.48
C ILE A 44 -17.32 -1.16 7.13
N PRO A 45 -18.07 -2.25 6.84
CA PRO A 45 -17.71 -3.58 7.32
C PRO A 45 -16.31 -3.96 6.82
N ILE A 46 -15.42 -4.37 7.71
CA ILE A 46 -14.03 -4.69 7.37
C ILE A 46 -13.97 -5.84 6.35
N GLN A 47 -14.85 -6.83 6.50
CA GLN A 47 -14.94 -7.99 5.61
C GLN A 47 -15.38 -7.64 4.19
N SER A 48 -15.99 -6.47 3.95
CA SER A 48 -16.38 -6.04 2.60
C SER A 48 -15.31 -5.21 1.90
N ILE A 49 -14.19 -4.95 2.57
CA ILE A 49 -13.07 -4.19 2.00
C ILE A 49 -12.27 -5.09 1.06
N THR A 50 -12.21 -4.71 -0.21
CA THR A 50 -11.50 -5.45 -1.26
C THR A 50 -10.11 -4.87 -1.53
N GLU A 51 -9.90 -3.58 -1.27
CA GLU A 51 -8.65 -2.89 -1.57
C GLU A 51 -8.43 -1.70 -0.64
N ILE A 52 -7.17 -1.50 -0.24
CA ILE A 52 -6.73 -0.32 0.51
C ILE A 52 -5.38 0.11 -0.05
N GLU A 53 -5.30 1.31 -0.62
CA GLU A 53 -4.07 1.83 -1.25
C GLU A 53 -3.89 3.33 -1.02
N PRO A 54 -2.66 3.82 -0.73
CA PRO A 54 -2.32 5.22 -0.88
C PRO A 54 -2.60 5.69 -2.31
N THR A 55 -3.12 6.90 -2.47
CA THR A 55 -3.51 7.43 -3.78
C THR A 55 -3.40 8.96 -3.83
N TYR A 56 -3.34 9.50 -5.04
CA TYR A 56 -3.48 10.93 -5.29
C TYR A 56 -4.85 11.18 -5.94
N TYR A 57 -5.79 11.74 -5.18
CA TYR A 57 -7.17 11.95 -5.64
C TYR A 57 -7.58 13.42 -5.51
N LYS A 58 -8.07 14.03 -6.59
CA LYS A 58 -8.52 15.45 -6.64
C LYS A 58 -7.55 16.42 -5.96
N SER A 59 -6.26 16.27 -6.26
CA SER A 59 -5.18 17.09 -5.71
C SER A 59 -5.02 17.05 -4.18
N LYS A 60 -5.52 15.99 -3.53
CA LYS A 60 -5.32 15.76 -2.10
C LYS A 60 -4.10 14.88 -1.86
N LYS A 61 -3.11 15.44 -1.16
CA LYS A 61 -1.98 14.69 -0.60
C LYS A 61 -2.45 13.85 0.59
N HIS A 62 -1.68 12.82 0.93
CA HIS A 62 -1.96 11.93 2.06
C HIS A 62 -3.34 11.27 1.98
N CYS A 63 -3.79 11.02 0.75
CA CYS A 63 -5.05 10.37 0.46
C CYS A 63 -4.82 8.88 0.31
N PHE A 64 -5.78 8.09 0.75
CA PHE A 64 -5.85 6.66 0.50
C PHE A 64 -7.29 6.29 0.14
N LEU A 65 -7.43 5.23 -0.63
CA LEU A 65 -8.73 4.65 -0.94
C LEU A 65 -9.01 3.44 -0.04
N VAL A 66 -10.29 3.23 0.24
CA VAL A 66 -10.82 1.98 0.79
C VAL A 66 -11.92 1.55 -0.17
N ALA A 67 -11.68 0.51 -0.96
CA ALA A 67 -12.64 -0.03 -1.90
C ALA A 67 -13.50 -1.11 -1.24
N THR A 68 -14.79 -1.06 -1.54
CA THR A 68 -15.77 -2.11 -1.30
C THR A 68 -16.52 -2.33 -2.61
N GLU A 69 -17.20 -3.47 -2.77
CA GLU A 69 -17.99 -3.76 -3.98
C GLU A 69 -18.94 -2.60 -4.38
N PRO A 70 -19.78 -2.03 -3.49
CA PRO A 70 -20.70 -0.97 -3.90
C PRO A 70 -20.05 0.41 -4.01
N ARG A 71 -18.84 0.60 -3.45
CA ARG A 71 -18.28 1.95 -3.26
C ARG A 71 -16.79 1.97 -2.95
N THR A 72 -16.09 2.89 -3.59
CA THR A 72 -14.76 3.37 -3.16
C THR A 72 -14.89 4.60 -2.26
N PHE A 73 -14.22 4.57 -1.11
CA PHE A 73 -14.11 5.67 -0.17
C PHE A 73 -12.74 6.33 -0.30
N TYR A 74 -12.71 7.62 -0.63
CA TYR A 74 -11.48 8.42 -0.59
C TYR A 74 -11.36 9.13 0.76
N ILE A 75 -10.21 8.95 1.41
CA ILE A 75 -9.95 9.39 2.78
C ILE A 75 -8.58 10.07 2.83
N VAL A 76 -8.53 11.25 3.44
CA VAL A 76 -7.34 12.09 3.57
C VAL A 76 -6.92 12.17 5.03
N ALA A 77 -5.67 11.82 5.28
CA ALA A 77 -5.01 11.93 6.57
C ALA A 77 -4.37 13.32 6.76
N PRO A 78 -4.10 13.75 8.01
CA PRO A 78 -3.46 15.04 8.26
C PRO A 78 -2.02 15.11 7.75
N ASN A 79 -1.33 13.98 7.68
CA ASN A 79 0.05 13.86 7.20
C ASN A 79 0.31 12.45 6.64
N GLU A 80 1.50 12.24 6.08
CA GLU A 80 1.91 10.97 5.48
C GLU A 80 2.02 9.83 6.51
N GLU A 81 2.53 10.12 7.71
CA GLU A 81 2.66 9.13 8.78
C GLU A 81 1.30 8.55 9.19
N GLU A 82 0.30 9.41 9.39
CA GLU A 82 -1.06 8.99 9.70
C GLU A 82 -1.68 8.20 8.56
N MET A 83 -1.49 8.62 7.30
CA MET A 83 -1.96 7.85 6.14
C MET A 83 -1.39 6.43 6.16
N ASN A 84 -0.07 6.30 6.28
CA ASN A 84 0.62 5.01 6.27
C ASN A 84 0.20 4.14 7.47
N SER A 85 0.04 4.75 8.65
CA SER A 85 -0.46 4.09 9.85
C SER A 85 -1.88 3.55 9.66
N TRP A 86 -2.80 4.35 9.10
CA TRP A 86 -4.17 3.93 8.81
C TRP A 86 -4.22 2.81 7.76
N VAL A 87 -3.51 2.96 6.64
CA VAL A 87 -3.42 1.94 5.59
C VAL A 87 -2.89 0.62 6.16
N THR A 88 -1.83 0.67 6.96
CA THR A 88 -1.21 -0.52 7.57
C THR A 88 -2.17 -1.24 8.50
N VAL A 89 -2.82 -0.52 9.41
CA VAL A 89 -3.76 -1.12 10.35
C VAL A 89 -4.98 -1.69 9.62
N LEU A 90 -5.53 -0.94 8.66
CA LEU A 90 -6.72 -1.38 7.91
C LEU A 90 -6.45 -2.61 7.05
N ARG A 91 -5.31 -2.68 6.35
CA ARG A 91 -4.89 -3.88 5.62
C ARG A 91 -4.76 -5.09 6.54
N LYS A 92 -4.12 -4.89 7.69
CA LYS A 92 -3.93 -5.95 8.69
C LYS A 92 -5.26 -6.51 9.18
N VAL A 93 -6.21 -5.65 9.56
CA VAL A 93 -7.52 -6.12 10.06
C VAL A 93 -8.41 -6.68 8.94
N ALA A 94 -8.27 -6.21 7.70
CA ALA A 94 -8.97 -6.74 6.54
C ALA A 94 -8.33 -8.03 5.98
N GLY A 95 -7.20 -8.49 6.53
CA GLY A 95 -6.48 -9.65 6.00
C GLY A 95 -5.86 -9.44 4.61
N LEU A 96 -5.72 -8.19 4.18
CA LEU A 96 -5.11 -7.85 2.89
C LEU A 96 -3.59 -7.90 3.01
N LYS A 97 -2.94 -8.58 2.07
CA LYS A 97 -1.46 -8.61 2.00
C LYS A 97 -0.95 -7.20 1.71
N GLN A 98 0.07 -6.77 2.43
CA GLN A 98 0.79 -5.55 2.10
C GLN A 98 1.46 -5.73 0.74
N ASN A 99 1.20 -4.83 -0.21
CA ASN A 99 2.10 -4.68 -1.34
C ASN A 99 3.44 -4.15 -0.80
N PRO A 100 4.59 -4.72 -1.20
CA PRO A 100 5.89 -4.21 -0.78
C PRO A 100 5.97 -2.73 -1.13
N SER A 101 6.52 -1.93 -0.21
CA SER A 101 6.58 -0.49 -0.39
C SER A 101 7.33 -0.15 -1.70
N PRO A 102 7.04 0.98 -2.36
CA PRO A 102 7.79 1.39 -3.54
C PRO A 102 9.31 1.39 -3.29
N LYS A 103 9.75 1.71 -2.07
CA LYS A 103 11.16 1.67 -1.67
C LYS A 103 11.71 0.24 -1.70
N GLU A 104 10.97 -0.74 -1.20
CA GLU A 104 11.34 -2.17 -1.24
C GLU A 104 11.42 -2.71 -2.67
N VAL A 105 10.46 -2.34 -3.52
CA VAL A 105 10.46 -2.75 -4.93
C VAL A 105 11.60 -2.07 -5.70
N LEU A 106 11.96 -0.82 -5.38
CA LEU A 106 13.09 -0.13 -6.00
C LEU A 106 14.45 -0.80 -5.72
N PHE A 107 14.59 -1.52 -4.61
CA PHE A 107 15.80 -2.32 -4.37
C PHE A 107 15.90 -3.52 -5.30
N LEU A 108 14.79 -4.09 -5.81
CA LEU A 108 14.82 -5.31 -6.61
C LEU A 108 15.49 -5.14 -8.00
N PRO A 109 15.21 -4.10 -8.81
CA PRO A 109 15.91 -3.85 -10.06
C PRO A 109 17.40 -3.55 -9.87
N LEU A 110 17.75 -2.78 -8.83
CA LEU A 110 19.14 -2.48 -8.52
C LEU A 110 19.88 -3.75 -8.08
N LEU A 111 19.34 -4.49 -7.11
CA LEU A 111 19.92 -5.76 -6.67
C LEU A 111 20.02 -6.76 -7.83
N TYR A 112 19.01 -6.88 -8.70
CA TYR A 112 19.07 -7.74 -9.89
C TYR A 112 20.18 -7.29 -10.86
N HIS A 113 20.27 -6.00 -11.18
CA HIS A 113 21.30 -5.45 -12.05
C HIS A 113 22.72 -5.65 -11.51
N TYR A 114 22.92 -5.61 -10.18
CA TYR A 114 24.23 -5.84 -9.58
C TYR A 114 24.54 -7.33 -9.31
N ILE A 115 23.56 -8.14 -8.90
CA ILE A 115 23.77 -9.53 -8.47
C ILE A 115 23.83 -10.49 -9.68
N VAL A 116 22.96 -10.33 -10.68
CA VAL A 116 22.93 -11.21 -11.86
C VAL A 116 24.26 -11.24 -12.62
N PRO A 117 24.92 -10.11 -12.95
CA PRO A 117 26.21 -10.16 -13.63
C PRO A 117 27.30 -10.78 -12.76
N ILE A 118 27.25 -10.63 -11.43
CA ILE A 118 28.20 -11.27 -10.51
C ILE A 118 28.00 -12.79 -10.53
N ILE A 119 26.76 -13.28 -10.48
CA ILE A 119 26.44 -14.71 -10.56
C ILE A 119 26.88 -15.29 -11.92
N ILE A 120 26.60 -14.57 -13.02
CA ILE A 120 27.04 -14.98 -14.36
C ILE A 120 28.57 -15.00 -14.45
N GLN A 121 29.26 -13.99 -13.91
CA GLN A 121 30.73 -13.98 -13.90
C GLN A 121 31.33 -15.10 -13.06
N ILE A 122 30.72 -15.43 -11.91
CA ILE A 122 31.15 -16.56 -11.08
C ILE A 122 30.98 -17.86 -11.86
N HIS A 123 29.80 -18.10 -12.45
CA HIS A 123 29.56 -19.29 -13.27
C HIS A 123 30.46 -19.35 -14.51
N LEU A 124 30.70 -18.22 -15.19
CA LEU A 124 31.60 -18.14 -16.34
C LEU A 124 33.05 -18.43 -15.95
N LYS A 125 33.53 -17.92 -14.80
CA LYS A 125 34.86 -18.24 -14.27
C LYS A 125 34.98 -19.72 -13.93
N THR A 126 33.98 -20.30 -13.28
CA THR A 126 33.96 -21.74 -12.99
C THR A 126 33.95 -22.57 -14.28
N PHE A 127 33.20 -22.14 -15.29
CA PHE A 127 33.12 -22.80 -16.60
C PHE A 127 34.45 -22.72 -17.38
N LEU A 128 35.07 -21.54 -17.45
CA LEU A 128 36.35 -21.33 -18.12
C LEU A 128 37.50 -22.07 -17.42
N ASN A 129 37.46 -22.21 -16.09
CA ASN A 129 38.41 -23.03 -15.35
C ASN A 129 38.29 -24.53 -15.66
N HIS A 130 37.09 -25.00 -16.04
CA HIS A 130 36.87 -26.39 -16.42
C HIS A 130 37.23 -26.68 -17.89
N PHE A 131 37.20 -25.66 -18.75
CA PHE A 131 37.49 -25.78 -20.18
C PHE A 131 38.45 -24.67 -20.67
N PRO A 132 39.76 -24.78 -20.40
CA PRO A 132 40.73 -23.71 -20.65
C PRO A 132 40.99 -23.40 -22.15
N ASN A 133 40.51 -24.25 -23.08
CA ASN A 133 40.78 -24.13 -24.51
C ASN A 133 39.61 -23.60 -25.35
N ILE A 134 38.51 -23.12 -24.73
CA ILE A 134 37.38 -22.53 -25.47
C ILE A 134 37.67 -21.05 -25.73
N SER A 135 37.82 -20.68 -27.01
CA SER A 135 37.98 -19.30 -27.48
C SER A 135 36.69 -18.49 -27.28
N LEU A 136 36.80 -17.27 -26.73
CA LEU A 136 35.70 -16.34 -26.38
C LEU A 136 34.86 -15.81 -27.57
N LEU A 137 35.11 -16.28 -28.79
CA LEU A 137 34.51 -15.73 -30.03
C LEU A 137 33.02 -16.07 -30.25
N PHE A 138 32.34 -16.79 -29.35
CA PHE A 138 30.95 -17.24 -29.56
C PHE A 138 29.84 -16.43 -28.85
N PHE A 139 30.16 -15.40 -28.07
CA PHE A 139 29.15 -14.70 -27.23
C PHE A 139 28.74 -13.28 -27.69
N LEU A 140 29.01 -12.90 -28.94
CA LEU A 140 28.51 -11.65 -29.55
C LEU A 140 27.61 -11.95 -30.76
N CYS A 141 26.44 -12.53 -30.52
CA CYS A 141 25.28 -12.53 -31.41
C CYS A 141 24.02 -12.40 -30.56
#